data_AF-A0A520I2W1-F1
#
_entry.id   AF-A0A520I2W1-F1
#
_cell.length_a   1.000
_cell.length_b   1.000
_cell.length_c   1.000
_cell.angle_alpha   90.00
_cell.angle_beta   90.00
_cell.angle_gamma   90.00
#
_symmetry.space_group_name_H-M   'P 1'
#
loop_
_entity.id
_entity.type
_entity.pdbx_description
1 polymer ?
#
loop_
_entity_poly.entity_id
_entity_poly.type
_entity_poly.pdbx_seq_one_letter_code
_entity_poly.pdbx_strand_id
1 'polypeptide(L)'
;ALALLVFIFFNFRTQARCFAGDVGSISIGFIIAFLMMQLILTTGNPNYLLLLLLYGLDASTTVFFRWMRKEEILEAHRSHLYQFLANEKGLAHNTVSLLYIVVQLIINILVVLLMPAGTDILIYALLAGLLIFLGLRFSIEGKAHLLRN
;
A
#
# COMPACT_ATOMS: atom_id res chain seq x y z
N ALA A 1 7.67 -8.00 -16.27
CA ALA A 1 7.90 -9.05 -15.24
C ALA A 1 9.37 -9.40 -15.09
N LEU A 2 10.07 -9.84 -16.14
CA LEU A 2 11.48 -10.28 -16.08
C LEU A 2 12.44 -9.22 -15.49
N ALA A 3 12.30 -7.95 -15.88
CA ALA A 3 13.11 -6.85 -15.33
C ALA A 3 12.93 -6.69 -13.81
N LEU A 4 11.73 -6.90 -13.27
CA LEU A 4 11.47 -6.82 -11.83
C LEU A 4 12.09 -8.01 -11.08
N LEU A 5 12.10 -9.21 -11.66
CA LEU A 5 12.77 -10.37 -11.07
C LEU A 5 14.28 -10.14 -10.93
N VAL A 6 14.91 -9.61 -11.98
CA VAL A 6 16.33 -9.24 -11.95
C VAL A 6 16.57 -8.12 -10.93
N PHE A 7 15.73 -7.09 -10.92
CA PHE A 7 15.83 -5.99 -9.95
C PHE A 7 15.72 -6.47 -8.50
N ILE A 8 14.72 -7.30 -8.18
CA ILE A 8 14.51 -7.86 -6.84
C ILE A 8 15.74 -8.66 -6.38
N PHE A 9 16.40 -9.41 -7.26
CA PHE A 9 17.61 -10.15 -6.90
C PHE A 9 18.76 -9.24 -6.40
N PHE A 10 18.86 -8.01 -6.90
CA PHE A 10 19.86 -7.03 -6.46
C PHE A 10 19.37 -6.12 -5.33
N ASN A 11 18.06 -5.90 -5.24
CA ASN A 11 17.44 -5.01 -4.26
C ASN A 11 17.08 -5.71 -2.93
N PHE A 12 16.50 -6.91 -2.98
CA PHE A 12 16.01 -7.66 -1.82
C PHE A 12 17.16 -8.37 -1.08
N ARG A 13 17.99 -7.57 -0.41
CA ARG A 13 19.18 -7.98 0.35
C ARG A 13 19.24 -7.22 1.66
N THR A 14 20.03 -7.71 2.62
CA THR A 14 20.27 -6.95 3.86
C THR A 14 20.93 -5.59 3.59
N GLN A 15 21.73 -5.51 2.53
CA GLN A 15 22.20 -4.26 1.93
C GLN A 15 21.87 -4.26 0.43
N ALA A 16 20.96 -3.39 0.01
CA ALA A 16 20.56 -3.27 -1.38
C ALA A 16 21.74 -2.78 -2.25
N ARG A 17 21.97 -3.43 -3.39
CA ARG A 17 23.01 -3.03 -4.35
C ARG A 17 22.49 -2.05 -5.40
N CYS A 18 21.19 -2.04 -5.61
CA CYS A 18 20.51 -1.18 -6.56
C CYS A 18 19.19 -0.71 -5.95
N PHE A 19 18.91 0.58 -6.10
CA PHE A 19 17.64 1.19 -5.73
C PHE A 19 16.88 1.55 -7.01
N ALA A 20 15.56 1.44 -6.99
CA ALA A 20 14.73 1.82 -8.15
C ALA A 20 14.86 3.32 -8.47
N GLY A 21 15.12 4.13 -7.43
CA GLY A 21 15.06 5.59 -7.51
C GLY A 21 13.68 6.10 -7.90
N ASP A 22 13.59 7.40 -8.15
CA ASP A 22 12.33 8.05 -8.52
C ASP A 22 11.87 7.61 -9.91
N VAL A 23 12.81 7.50 -10.86
CA VAL A 23 12.50 7.07 -12.24
C VAL A 23 11.89 5.67 -12.25
N GLY A 24 12.50 4.71 -11.55
CA GLY A 24 12.01 3.33 -11.51
C GLY A 24 10.67 3.21 -10.80
N SER A 25 10.52 3.85 -9.64
CA SER A 25 9.28 3.79 -8.85
C SER A 25 8.09 4.46 -9.56
N ILE A 26 8.28 5.66 -10.10
CA ILE A 26 7.24 6.38 -10.86
C ILE A 26 6.86 5.58 -12.13
N SER A 27 7.84 5.03 -12.85
CA SER A 27 7.58 4.22 -14.05
C SER A 27 6.74 2.97 -13.73
N ILE A 28 7.08 2.24 -12.66
CA ILE A 28 6.31 1.07 -12.23
C ILE A 28 4.89 1.47 -11.82
N GLY A 29 4.74 2.55 -11.05
CA GLY A 29 3.44 3.09 -10.65
C GLY A 29 2.56 3.45 -11.84
N PHE A 30 3.14 4.13 -12.84
CA PHE A 30 2.42 4.50 -14.08
C PHE A 30 1.98 3.27 -14.88
N ILE A 31 2.85 2.26 -15.04
CA ILE A 31 2.50 1.01 -15.72
C ILE A 31 1.34 0.30 -14.99
N ILE A 32 1.39 0.22 -13.66
CA ILE A 32 0.32 -0.41 -12.87
C ILE A 32 -0.98 0.38 -13.03
N ALA A 33 -0.95 1.71 -12.93
CA ALA A 33 -2.12 2.55 -13.10
C ALA A 33 -2.76 2.39 -14.49
N PHE A 34 -1.93 2.38 -15.54
CA PHE A 34 -2.38 2.17 -16.92
C PHE A 34 -3.05 0.80 -17.09
N LEU A 35 -2.38 -0.28 -16.64
CA LEU A 35 -2.92 -1.63 -16.73
C LEU A 35 -4.21 -1.79 -15.91
N MET A 36 -4.30 -1.13 -14.76
CA MET A 36 -5.49 -1.17 -13.92
C MET A 36 -6.66 -0.44 -14.56
N MET A 37 -6.43 0.73 -15.12
CA MET A 37 -7.44 1.47 -15.86
C MET A 37 -7.91 0.67 -17.08
N GLN A 38 -6.99 0.11 -17.87
CA GLN A 38 -7.33 -0.74 -19.00
C GLN A 38 -8.16 -1.95 -18.58
N LEU A 39 -7.81 -2.60 -17.47
CA LEU A 39 -8.57 -3.74 -16.94
C LEU A 39 -9.99 -3.33 -16.56
N ILE A 40 -10.15 -2.25 -15.79
CA ILE A 40 -11.48 -1.76 -15.36
C ILE A 40 -12.34 -1.38 -16.57
N LEU A 41 -11.77 -0.68 -17.55
CA LEU A 41 -12.50 -0.25 -18.76
C LEU A 41 -12.91 -1.43 -19.64
N THR A 42 -12.05 -2.44 -19.78
CA THR A 42 -12.34 -3.63 -20.59
C THR A 42 -13.36 -4.55 -19.94
N THR A 43 -13.34 -4.67 -18.60
CA THR A 43 -14.29 -5.54 -17.89
C THR A 43 -15.55 -4.81 -17.42
N GLY A 44 -15.57 -3.48 -17.45
CA GLY A 44 -16.64 -2.64 -16.89
C GLY A 44 -16.81 -2.78 -15.37
N ASN A 45 -15.79 -3.29 -14.66
CA ASN A 45 -15.90 -3.66 -13.25
C ASN A 45 -14.94 -2.82 -12.39
N PRO A 46 -15.42 -1.90 -11.55
CA PRO A 46 -14.56 -1.07 -10.71
C PRO A 46 -13.91 -1.85 -9.56
N ASN A 47 -14.38 -3.06 -9.24
CA ASN A 47 -13.88 -3.87 -8.11
C ASN A 47 -12.40 -4.21 -8.25
N TYR A 48 -11.85 -4.18 -9.47
CA TYR A 48 -10.42 -4.37 -9.72
C TYR A 48 -9.53 -3.33 -9.02
N LEU A 49 -10.06 -2.16 -8.61
CA LEU A 49 -9.33 -1.21 -7.77
C LEU A 49 -8.92 -1.80 -6.42
N LEU A 50 -9.64 -2.81 -5.90
CA LEU A 50 -9.28 -3.49 -4.66
C LEU A 50 -7.93 -4.22 -4.73
N LEU A 51 -7.42 -4.49 -5.94
CA LEU A 51 -6.07 -5.05 -6.10
C LEU A 51 -4.97 -4.10 -5.60
N LEU A 52 -5.29 -2.83 -5.37
CA LEU A 52 -4.38 -1.83 -4.81
C LEU A 52 -4.77 -1.42 -3.37
N LEU A 53 -5.65 -2.18 -2.72
CA LEU A 53 -6.29 -1.78 -1.45
C LEU A 53 -5.28 -1.44 -0.34
N LEU A 54 -4.26 -2.25 -0.10
CA LEU A 54 -3.30 -2.01 1.00
C LEU A 54 -2.57 -0.67 0.82
N TYR A 55 -2.06 -0.41 -0.39
CA TYR A 55 -1.37 0.83 -0.71
C TYR A 55 -2.32 2.03 -0.70
N GLY A 56 -3.55 1.85 -1.17
CA GLY A 56 -4.60 2.88 -1.12
C GLY A 56 -4.96 3.24 0.32
N LEU A 57 -5.10 2.27 1.21
CA LEU A 57 -5.37 2.48 2.63
C LEU A 57 -4.18 3.16 3.35
N ASP A 58 -2.95 2.71 3.11
CA ASP A 58 -1.76 3.33 3.71
C ASP A 58 -1.62 4.80 3.28
N ALA A 59 -1.73 5.08 1.97
CA ALA A 59 -1.65 6.44 1.46
C ALA A 59 -2.79 7.33 1.96
N SER A 60 -4.04 6.89 1.86
CA SER A 60 -5.21 7.69 2.24
C SER A 60 -5.25 7.99 3.74
N THR A 61 -5.00 6.99 4.59
CA THR A 61 -4.95 7.20 6.05
C THR A 61 -3.76 8.07 6.45
N THR A 62 -2.62 7.97 5.75
CA THR A 62 -1.46 8.81 6.02
C THR A 62 -1.77 10.27 5.73
N VAL A 63 -2.34 10.58 4.56
CA VAL A 63 -2.79 11.94 4.21
C VAL A 63 -3.82 12.45 5.22
N PHE A 64 -4.77 11.60 5.61
CA PHE A 64 -5.79 11.97 6.60
C PHE A 64 -5.19 12.34 7.96
N PHE A 65 -4.29 11.52 8.52
CA PHE A 65 -3.68 11.84 9.82
C PHE A 65 -2.74 13.05 9.75
N ARG A 66 -2.02 13.25 8.64
CA ARG A 66 -1.23 14.48 8.43
C ARG A 66 -2.10 15.73 8.41
N TRP A 67 -3.25 15.65 7.72
CA TRP A 67 -4.23 16.72 7.72
C TRP A 67 -4.78 17.01 9.12
N MET A 68 -5.10 15.98 9.91
CA MET A 68 -5.53 16.14 11.30
C MET A 68 -4.46 16.84 12.16
N ARG A 69 -3.18 16.49 11.97
CA ARG A 69 -2.04 17.11 12.65
C ARG A 69 -1.68 18.50 12.12
N LYS A 70 -2.39 18.99 11.08
CA LYS A 70 -2.14 20.26 10.40
C LYS A 70 -0.74 20.37 9.78
N GLU A 71 -0.17 19.25 9.36
CA GLU A 71 1.07 19.22 8.59
C GLU A 71 0.82 19.67 7.16
N GLU A 72 1.84 20.21 6.50
CA GLU A 72 1.77 20.53 5.07
C GLU A 72 1.76 19.26 4.21
N ILE A 73 0.58 18.93 3.67
CA ILE A 73 0.34 17.67 2.93
C ILE A 73 1.25 17.54 1.69
N LEU A 74 1.62 18.67 1.07
CA LEU A 74 2.45 18.70 -0.14
C LEU A 74 3.95 18.53 0.13
N GLU A 75 4.40 18.67 1.38
CA GLU A 75 5.79 18.43 1.73
C GLU A 75 6.10 16.94 1.82
N ALA A 76 7.35 16.61 1.48
CA ALA A 76 7.87 15.25 1.56
C ALA A 76 7.78 14.72 3.00
N HIS A 77 7.21 13.52 3.15
CA HIS A 77 6.93 12.95 4.47
C HIS A 77 7.40 11.50 4.57
N ARG A 78 7.47 11.03 5.82
CA ARG A 78 7.85 9.65 6.15
C ARG A 78 6.84 8.92 7.04
N SER A 79 5.58 9.37 7.00
CA SER A 79 4.52 8.94 7.93
C SER A 79 3.69 7.73 7.45
N HIS A 80 4.13 7.07 6.38
CA HIS A 80 3.51 5.80 5.95
C HIS A 80 3.76 4.73 7.00
N LEU A 81 2.79 3.83 7.20
CA LEU A 81 2.93 2.75 8.18
C LEU A 81 4.17 1.90 7.90
N TYR A 82 4.49 1.67 6.62
CA TYR A 82 5.70 0.98 6.20
C TYR A 82 6.97 1.63 6.77
N GLN A 83 7.08 2.95 6.61
CA GLN A 83 8.25 3.72 7.06
C GLN A 83 8.31 3.81 8.57
N PHE A 84 7.18 3.95 9.24
CA PHE A 84 7.09 3.90 10.70
C PHE A 84 7.59 2.56 11.24
N LEU A 85 7.12 1.43 10.68
CA LEU A 85 7.55 0.09 11.09
C LEU A 85 9.06 -0.11 10.88
N ALA A 86 9.61 0.37 9.77
CA ALA A 86 11.02 0.16 9.48
C ALA A 86 11.95 1.11 10.25
N ASN A 87 11.57 2.38 10.38
CA ASN A 87 12.44 3.41 10.95
C ASN A 87 12.23 3.58 12.46
N GLU A 88 10.97 3.66 12.92
CA GLU A 88 10.66 3.94 14.33
C GLU A 88 10.58 2.68 15.18
N LYS A 89 9.98 1.60 14.64
CA LYS A 89 9.97 0.29 15.33
C LYS A 89 11.25 -0.52 15.10
N GLY A 90 12.16 -0.04 14.25
CA GLY A 90 13.46 -0.68 13.97
C GLY A 90 13.35 -2.06 13.30
N LEU A 91 12.22 -2.38 12.68
CA LEU A 91 12.08 -3.65 11.95
C LEU A 91 12.90 -3.60 10.66
N ALA A 92 13.58 -4.70 10.32
CA ALA A 92 14.33 -4.76 9.08
C ALA A 92 13.42 -4.50 7.87
N HIS A 93 13.85 -3.61 6.96
CA HIS A 93 13.09 -3.25 5.75
C HIS A 93 12.62 -4.46 4.94
N ASN A 94 13.43 -5.53 4.88
CA ASN A 94 13.08 -6.76 4.17
C ASN A 94 11.91 -7.50 4.82
N THR A 95 11.86 -7.50 6.16
CA THR A 95 10.76 -8.11 6.92
C THR A 95 9.47 -7.33 6.71
N VAL A 96 9.53 -6.00 6.77
CA VAL A 96 8.35 -5.15 6.51
C VAL A 96 7.90 -5.27 5.05
N SER A 97 8.85 -5.32 4.09
CA SER A 97 8.57 -5.56 2.67
C SER A 97 7.89 -6.90 2.45
N LEU A 98 8.40 -7.98 3.06
CA LEU A 98 7.81 -9.31 2.95
C LEU A 98 6.39 -9.34 3.54
N LEU A 99 6.18 -8.69 4.68
CA LEU A 99 4.86 -8.55 5.29
C LEU A 99 3.88 -7.88 4.31
N TYR A 100 4.27 -6.75 3.71
CA TYR A 100 3.44 -6.04 2.74
C TYR A 100 3.15 -6.90 1.50
N ILE A 101 4.14 -7.64 0.98
CA ILE A 101 3.96 -8.57 -0.15
C ILE A 101 2.91 -9.65 0.21
N VAL A 102 3.07 -10.30 1.37
CA VAL A 102 2.17 -11.38 1.80
C VAL A 102 0.75 -10.86 2.01
N VAL A 103 0.58 -9.74 2.73
CA VAL A 103 -0.73 -9.15 2.97
C VAL A 103 -1.40 -8.72 1.67
N GLN A 104 -0.67 -8.03 0.78
CA GLN A 104 -1.19 -7.61 -0.52
C GLN A 104 -1.57 -8.81 -1.39
N LEU A 105 -0.77 -9.89 -1.36
CA LEU A 105 -1.07 -11.11 -2.11
C LEU A 105 -2.34 -11.79 -1.60
N ILE A 106 -2.51 -11.88 -0.28
CA ILE A 106 -3.74 -12.42 0.34
C ILE A 106 -4.95 -11.59 -0.07
N ILE A 107 -4.85 -10.26 0.00
CA ILE A 107 -5.93 -9.35 -0.45
C ILE A 107 -6.26 -9.63 -1.92
N ASN A 108 -5.25 -9.71 -2.79
CA ASN A 108 -5.46 -9.95 -4.23
C ASN A 108 -6.15 -11.30 -4.48
N ILE A 109 -5.72 -12.37 -3.80
CA ILE A 109 -6.35 -13.70 -3.92
C ILE A 109 -7.82 -13.63 -3.48
N LEU A 110 -8.10 -13.01 -2.33
CA LEU A 110 -9.45 -12.86 -1.82
C LEU A 110 -10.34 -12.04 -2.77
N VAL A 111 -9.83 -10.93 -3.30
CA VAL A 111 -10.54 -10.10 -4.28
C VAL A 111 -10.89 -10.90 -5.52
N VAL A 112 -9.94 -11.65 -6.09
CA VAL A 112 -10.18 -12.46 -7.29
C VAL A 112 -11.22 -13.56 -7.02
N LEU A 113 -11.16 -14.23 -5.87
CA LEU A 113 -12.12 -15.27 -5.48
C LEU A 113 -13.53 -14.71 -5.24
N LEU A 114 -13.64 -13.51 -4.68
CA LEU A 114 -14.91 -12.86 -4.33
C LEU A 114 -15.50 -12.03 -5.47
N MET A 115 -14.74 -11.78 -6.54
CA MET A 115 -15.18 -10.95 -7.66
C MET A 115 -16.51 -11.37 -8.32
N PRO A 116 -16.86 -12.67 -8.44
CA PRO A 116 -18.13 -13.09 -9.02
C PRO A 116 -19.37 -12.70 -8.19
N ALA A 117 -19.21 -12.35 -6.92
CA ALA A 117 -20.33 -12.18 -6.00
C ALA A 117 -20.92 -10.75 -5.97
N GLY A 118 -20.61 -9.92 -6.98
CA GLY A 118 -21.30 -8.65 -7.26
C GLY A 118 -20.55 -7.37 -6.87
N THR A 119 -21.16 -6.21 -7.12
CA THR A 119 -20.57 -4.88 -6.89
C THR A 119 -20.54 -4.46 -5.42
N ASP A 120 -21.46 -4.98 -4.60
CA ASP A 120 -21.58 -4.58 -3.19
C ASP A 120 -20.34 -4.98 -2.35
N ILE A 121 -19.63 -6.02 -2.80
CA ILE A 121 -18.38 -6.48 -2.20
C ILE A 121 -17.33 -5.39 -2.15
N LEU A 122 -17.29 -4.48 -3.12
CA LEU A 122 -16.35 -3.37 -3.13
C LEU A 122 -16.51 -2.50 -1.89
N ILE A 123 -17.74 -2.10 -1.59
CA ILE A 123 -18.04 -1.21 -0.46
C ILE A 123 -17.73 -1.93 0.85
N TYR A 124 -18.18 -3.17 1.02
CA TYR A 124 -17.94 -3.93 2.25
C TYR A 124 -16.46 -4.23 2.47
N ALA A 125 -15.72 -4.60 1.43
CA ALA A 125 -14.29 -4.86 1.51
C ALA A 125 -13.49 -3.58 1.83
N LEU A 126 -13.88 -2.43 1.25
CA LEU A 126 -13.27 -1.14 1.56
C LEU A 126 -13.51 -0.76 3.02
N LEU A 127 -14.75 -0.86 3.51
CA LEU A 127 -15.09 -0.53 4.89
C LEU A 127 -14.38 -1.47 5.88
N ALA A 128 -14.45 -2.78 5.66
CA ALA A 128 -13.78 -3.76 6.51
C ALA A 128 -12.26 -3.55 6.49
N GLY A 129 -11.67 -3.40 5.31
CA GLY A 129 -10.24 -3.14 5.13
C GLY A 129 -9.81 -1.86 5.84
N LEU A 130 -10.56 -0.77 5.69
CA LEU A 130 -10.30 0.50 6.36
C LEU A 130 -10.36 0.36 7.89
N LEU A 131 -11.40 -0.27 8.44
CA LEU A 131 -11.54 -0.47 9.88
C LEU A 131 -10.40 -1.32 10.45
N ILE A 132 -10.06 -2.43 9.79
CA ILE A 132 -8.95 -3.30 10.19
C ILE A 132 -7.63 -2.52 10.12
N PHE A 133 -7.38 -1.81 9.03
CA PHE A 133 -6.14 -1.07 8.83
C PHE A 133 -5.99 0.09 9.83
N LEU A 134 -7.06 0.83 10.11
CA LEU A 134 -7.07 1.86 11.14
C LEU A 134 -6.84 1.25 12.54
N GLY A 135 -7.49 0.14 12.86
CA GLY A 135 -7.26 -0.59 14.11
C GLY A 135 -5.79 -0.99 14.28
N LEU A 136 -5.17 -1.51 13.22
CA LEU A 136 -3.74 -1.83 13.19
C LEU A 136 -2.88 -0.59 13.39
N ARG A 137 -3.13 0.51 12.66
CA ARG A 137 -2.38 1.76 12.82
C ARG A 137 -2.47 2.29 14.25
N PHE A 138 -3.67 2.36 14.82
CA PHE A 138 -3.84 2.80 16.21
C PHE A 138 -3.15 1.88 17.22
N SER A 139 -3.12 0.57 16.97
CA SER A 139 -2.43 -0.38 17.85
C SER A 139 -0.90 -0.31 17.72
N ILE A 140 -0.37 0.00 16.55
CA ILE A 140 1.08 -0.02 16.26
C ILE A 140 1.72 1.34 16.55
N GLU A 141 1.15 2.42 16.02
CA GLU A 141 1.65 3.80 16.13
C GLU A 141 1.20 4.47 17.44
N GLY A 142 0.02 4.10 17.94
CA GLY A 142 -0.57 4.69 19.14
C GLY A 142 -1.29 6.01 18.85
N LYS A 143 -2.33 6.29 19.66
CA LYS A 143 -3.18 7.49 19.50
C LYS A 143 -2.40 8.80 19.57
N ALA A 144 -1.42 8.87 20.47
CA ALA A 144 -0.63 10.09 20.68
C ALA A 144 0.23 10.45 19.46
N HIS A 145 0.81 9.46 18.77
CA HIS A 145 1.58 9.71 17.55
C HIS A 145 0.68 10.10 16.39
N LEU A 146 -0.48 9.43 16.24
CA LEU A 146 -1.38 9.67 15.11
C LEU A 146 -2.14 10.99 15.18
N LEU A 147 -2.57 11.42 16.37
CA LEU A 147 -3.57 12.47 16.54
C LEU A 147 -3.05 13.75 17.21
N ARG A 148 -1.83 13.77 17.74
CA ARG A 148 -1.30 14.94 18.45
C ARG A 148 -0.61 15.89 17.48
N ASN A 149 -0.98 17.17 17.56
CA ASN A 149 -0.26 18.28 16.93
C ASN A 149 1.02 18.62 17.70
#